data_AF-A0AAD4AG33-F1
#
_entry.id   AF-A0AAD4AG33-F1
#
_cell.length_a   1.000
_cell.length_b   1.000
_cell.length_c   1.000
_cell.angle_alpha   90.00
_cell.angle_beta   90.00
_cell.angle_gamma   90.00
#
_symmetry.space_group_name_H-M   'P 1'
#
loop_
_entity.id
_entity.type
_entity.pdbx_description
1 polymer ?
#
loop_
_entity_poly.entity_id
_entity_poly.type
_entity_poly.pdbx_seq_one_letter_code
_entity_poly.pdbx_strand_id
1 'polypeptide(L)'
;MKSAEVSSLGEIIAINGKTVRRSFDKRSKQAAIHMVSAFAAENRVVLGQIKTSDKSNEITAVPDLPSKLDIKGAVVTIDAMGCQKAIAPYH
;
A
#
# COMPACT_ATOMS: atom_id res chain seq x y z
N MET A 1 23.19 16.17 -0.48
CA MET A 1 21.92 15.76 0.17
C MET A 1 22.19 14.49 0.95
N LYS A 2 21.82 14.40 2.23
CA LYS A 2 21.84 13.14 2.98
C LYS A 2 20.61 12.31 2.55
N SER A 3 20.80 11.03 2.23
CA SER A 3 19.72 10.08 2.02
C SER A 3 18.95 9.89 3.34
N ALA A 4 17.62 9.83 3.26
CA ALA A 4 16.80 9.31 4.35
C ALA A 4 16.72 7.80 4.15
N GLU A 5 17.25 7.04 5.10
CA GLU A 5 17.29 5.58 5.06
C GLU A 5 16.39 5.02 6.14
N VAL A 6 15.54 4.09 5.73
CA VAL A 6 14.61 3.36 6.58
C VAL A 6 15.16 1.94 6.71
N SER A 7 15.42 1.49 7.93
CA SER A 7 16.04 0.19 8.19
C SER A 7 15.03 -0.94 7.97
N SER A 8 15.07 -1.56 6.79
CA SER A 8 14.12 -2.61 6.41
C SER A 8 14.26 -3.92 7.20
N LEU A 9 15.39 -4.17 7.88
CA LEU A 9 15.62 -5.46 8.54
C LEU A 9 14.75 -5.60 9.80
N GLY A 10 13.74 -6.48 9.74
CA GLY A 10 12.83 -6.75 10.85
C GLY A 10 11.76 -5.67 11.08
N GLU A 11 11.71 -4.64 10.24
CA GLU A 11 10.69 -3.59 10.28
C GLU A 11 9.33 -4.10 9.79
N ILE A 12 8.25 -3.59 10.39
CA ILE A 12 6.88 -3.91 10.01
C ILE A 12 6.38 -2.90 8.98
N ILE A 13 6.06 -3.40 7.79
CA ILE A 13 5.49 -2.58 6.71
C ILE A 13 4.04 -3.02 6.48
N ALA A 14 3.11 -2.12 6.77
CA ALA A 14 1.68 -2.35 6.59
C ALA A 14 1.23 -1.83 5.22
N ILE A 15 0.68 -2.73 4.40
CA ILE A 15 0.12 -2.41 3.08
C ILE A 15 -1.38 -2.60 3.12
N ASN A 16 -2.09 -1.47 3.16
CA ASN A 16 -3.55 -1.44 3.30
C ASN A 16 -4.16 -0.39 2.40
N GLY A 17 -5.41 -0.62 1.98
CA GLY A 17 -6.18 0.39 1.30
C GLY A 17 -6.81 1.43 2.22
N LYS A 18 -7.02 2.62 1.67
CA LYS A 18 -7.60 3.78 2.32
C LYS A 18 -8.50 4.50 1.33
N THR A 19 -9.65 4.95 1.80
CA THR A 19 -10.51 5.87 1.05
C THR A 19 -10.26 7.27 1.56
N VAL A 20 -9.87 8.19 0.67
CA VAL A 20 -9.60 9.57 1.05
C VAL A 20 -10.92 10.24 1.40
N ARG A 21 -11.05 10.67 2.66
CA ARG A 21 -12.28 11.28 3.18
C ARG A 21 -12.65 12.52 2.37
N ARG A 22 -13.91 12.57 1.89
CA ARG A 22 -14.49 13.67 1.09
C ARG A 22 -13.79 13.94 -0.26
N SER A 23 -13.12 12.94 -0.83
CA SER A 23 -12.49 13.06 -2.17
C SER A 23 -13.45 12.81 -3.35
N PHE A 24 -14.71 12.45 -3.09
CA PHE A 24 -15.72 12.30 -4.13
C PHE A 24 -16.23 13.67 -4.60
N ASP A 25 -16.69 13.75 -5.85
CA ASP A 25 -17.37 14.93 -6.38
C ASP A 25 -18.68 14.53 -7.07
N LYS A 26 -19.80 14.96 -6.48
CA LYS A 26 -21.13 14.69 -7.01
C LYS A 26 -21.43 15.46 -8.30
N ARG A 27 -20.85 16.64 -8.49
CA ARG A 27 -21.11 17.49 -9.66
C ARG A 27 -20.50 16.88 -10.91
N SER A 28 -19.26 16.41 -10.82
CA SER A 28 -18.56 15.71 -11.90
C SER A 28 -18.80 14.20 -11.94
N LYS A 29 -19.64 13.66 -11.04
CA LYS A 29 -19.89 12.22 -10.86
C LYS A 29 -18.62 11.39 -10.62
N GLN A 30 -17.64 11.98 -9.94
CA GLN A 30 -16.41 11.29 -9.55
C GLN A 30 -16.59 10.54 -8.23
N ALA A 31 -16.24 9.26 -8.23
CA ALA A 31 -16.19 8.45 -7.02
C ALA A 31 -15.08 8.91 -6.06
N ALA A 32 -15.13 8.45 -4.82
CA ALA A 32 -14.05 8.72 -3.86
C ALA A 32 -12.74 8.09 -4.34
N ILE A 33 -11.62 8.75 -4.02
CA ILE A 33 -10.29 8.24 -4.29
C ILE A 33 -10.01 7.10 -3.32
N HIS A 34 -9.82 5.91 -3.88
CA HIS A 34 -9.30 4.74 -3.22
C HIS A 34 -7.81 4.60 -3.52
N MET A 35 -7.02 4.27 -2.52
CA MET A 35 -5.57 4.16 -2.64
C MET A 35 -5.02 3.08 -1.71
N VAL A 36 -3.86 2.51 -2.05
CA VAL A 36 -3.10 1.58 -1.20
C VAL A 36 -1.83 2.29 -0.75
N SER A 37 -1.47 2.15 0.53
CA SER A 37 -0.27 2.76 1.11
C SER A 37 0.60 1.73 1.81
N ALA A 38 1.93 1.87 1.69
CA ALA A 38 2.93 1.13 2.45
C ALA A 38 3.42 2.02 3.61
N PHE A 39 3.10 1.61 4.83
CA PHE A 39 3.41 2.36 6.04
C PHE A 39 4.44 1.61 6.88
N ALA A 40 5.59 2.25 7.10
CA ALA A 40 6.65 1.81 7.99
C ALA A 40 6.25 2.11 9.45
N ALA A 41 5.91 1.09 10.21
CA ALA A 41 5.29 1.24 11.52
C ALA A 41 6.25 1.85 12.55
N GLU A 42 7.49 1.36 12.62
CA GLU A 42 8.50 1.87 13.53
C GLU A 42 8.86 3.33 13.22
N ASN A 43 9.03 3.65 11.94
CA ASN A 43 9.45 4.99 11.49
C ASN A 43 8.28 5.97 11.34
N ARG A 44 7.04 5.51 11.49
CA ARG A 44 5.80 6.29 11.40
C ARG A 44 5.68 7.08 10.08
N VAL A 45 6.15 6.50 8.99
CA VAL A 45 6.19 7.15 7.68
C VAL A 45 5.50 6.32 6.61
N VAL A 46 4.88 7.00 5.65
CA VAL A 46 4.38 6.36 4.43
C VAL A 46 5.53 6.32 3.42
N LEU A 47 6.00 5.11 3.11
CA LEU A 47 7.10 4.89 2.15
C LEU A 47 6.63 5.07 0.70
N GLY A 48 5.36 4.75 0.44
CA GLY A 48 4.76 4.90 -0.87
C GLY A 48 3.26 4.70 -0.84
N GLN A 49 2.58 5.21 -1.87
CA GLN A 49 1.15 5.06 -2.04
C GLN A 49 0.77 5.11 -3.52
N ILE A 50 -0.27 4.35 -3.91
CA ILE A 50 -0.80 4.31 -5.27
C ILE A 50 -2.33 4.41 -5.26
N LYS A 51 -2.90 5.17 -6.21
CA LYS A 51 -4.35 5.22 -6.42
C LYS A 51 -4.80 3.91 -7.09
N THR A 52 -5.89 3.31 -6.63
CA THR A 52 -6.51 2.16 -7.32
C THR A 52 -7.32 2.63 -8.52
N SER A 53 -7.40 1.82 -9.58
CA SER A 53 -8.22 2.18 -10.75
C SER A 53 -9.73 2.12 -10.41
N ASP A 54 -10.55 2.89 -11.13
CA ASP A 54 -11.95 3.16 -10.77
C ASP A 54 -12.87 1.92 -10.75
N LYS A 55 -12.43 0.78 -11.31
CA LYS A 55 -13.15 -0.52 -11.26
C LYS A 55 -12.35 -1.63 -10.57
N SER A 56 -11.15 -1.35 -10.07
CA SER A 56 -10.27 -2.35 -9.47
C SER A 56 -10.24 -2.23 -7.95
N ASN A 57 -10.22 -3.37 -7.28
CA ASN A 57 -9.97 -3.45 -5.85
C ASN A 57 -8.47 -3.40 -5.55
N GLU A 58 -8.16 -3.21 -4.27
CA GLU A 58 -6.81 -3.18 -3.68
C GLU A 58 -5.97 -4.40 -4.08
N ILE A 59 -6.60 -5.55 -4.30
CA ILE A 59 -5.99 -6.82 -4.73
C ILE A 59 -5.03 -6.64 -5.92
N THR A 60 -5.42 -5.84 -6.92
CA THR A 60 -4.59 -5.62 -8.12
C THR A 60 -3.49 -4.58 -7.91
N ALA A 61 -3.65 -3.71 -6.92
CA ALA A 61 -2.70 -2.65 -6.59
C ALA A 61 -1.62 -3.14 -5.61
N VAL A 62 -1.97 -4.09 -4.73
CA VAL A 62 -1.06 -4.63 -3.70
C VAL A 62 0.25 -5.20 -4.28
N PRO A 63 0.29 -5.90 -5.44
CA PRO A 63 1.57 -6.36 -6.00
C PRO A 63 2.48 -5.25 -6.54
N ASP A 64 1.89 -4.16 -7.08
CA ASP A 64 2.65 -3.09 -7.75
C ASP A 64 3.44 -2.24 -6.76
N LEU A 65 2.86 -1.93 -5.59
CA LEU A 65 3.49 -1.04 -4.61
C LEU A 65 4.80 -1.59 -3.99
N PRO A 66 4.86 -2.82 -3.43
CA PRO A 66 6.09 -3.43 -2.92
C PRO A 66 7.21 -3.50 -3.96
N SER A 67 6.89 -3.77 -5.22
CA SER A 67 7.89 -3.91 -6.28
C SER A 67 8.70 -2.63 -6.55
N LYS A 68 8.20 -1.49 -6.08
CA LYS A 68 8.81 -0.15 -6.24
C LYS A 68 9.56 0.32 -5.00
N LEU A 69 9.56 -0.48 -3.92
CA LEU A 69 10.15 -0.12 -2.63
C LEU A 69 11.30 -1.06 -2.29
N ASP A 70 12.39 -0.52 -1.76
CA ASP A 70 13.48 -1.33 -1.21
C ASP A 70 13.13 -1.76 0.22
N ILE A 71 12.38 -2.86 0.34
CA ILE A 71 11.84 -3.37 1.60
C ILE A 71 12.28 -4.80 1.89
N LYS A 72 13.41 -5.21 1.30
CA LYS A 72 13.96 -6.55 1.52
C LYS A 72 14.32 -6.72 2.99
N GLY A 73 13.87 -7.83 3.59
CA GLY A 73 14.08 -8.13 5.01
C GLY A 73 13.01 -7.57 5.95
N ALA A 74 12.03 -6.82 5.43
CA ALA A 74 10.90 -6.35 6.21
C ALA A 74 9.82 -7.44 6.37
N VAL A 75 9.07 -7.36 7.46
CA VAL A 75 7.83 -8.12 7.65
C VAL A 75 6.69 -7.32 7.03
N VAL A 76 6.20 -7.80 5.89
CA VAL A 76 5.06 -7.17 5.21
C VAL A 76 3.75 -7.73 5.77
N THR A 77 2.87 -6.83 6.18
CA THR A 77 1.50 -7.16 6.61
C THR A 77 0.50 -6.58 5.63
N ILE A 78 -0.57 -7.32 5.34
CA ILE A 78 -1.64 -6.92 4.43
C ILE A 78 -3.00 -7.25 5.04
N ASP A 79 -4.03 -6.54 4.60
CA ASP A 79 -5.42 -6.90 4.93
C ASP A 79 -5.72 -8.35 4.53
N ALA A 80 -6.58 -9.02 5.29
CA ALA A 80 -7.04 -10.38 5.03
C ALA A 80 -7.60 -10.57 3.60
N MET A 81 -8.24 -9.55 3.02
CA MET A 81 -8.73 -9.59 1.64
C MET A 81 -7.60 -9.74 0.60
N GLY A 82 -6.38 -9.33 0.96
CA GLY A 82 -5.17 -9.46 0.15
C GLY A 82 -4.47 -10.82 0.25
N CYS A 83 -4.88 -11.72 1.15
CA CYS A 83 -4.32 -13.06 1.34
C CYS A 83 -4.69 -14.04 0.21
N GLN A 84 -4.41 -13.66 -1.03
CA GLN A 84 -4.65 -14.47 -2.22
C GLN A 84 -3.41 -15.28 -2.55
N LYS A 85 -3.57 -16.50 -3.09
CA LYS A 85 -2.45 -17.36 -3.49
C LYS A 85 -1.46 -16.70 -4.44
N ALA A 86 -1.94 -15.79 -5.29
CA ALA A 86 -1.09 -15.05 -6.24
C ALA A 86 -0.23 -13.95 -5.56
N ILE A 87 -0.65 -13.48 -4.38
CA ILE A 87 0.00 -12.39 -3.63
C ILE A 87 0.87 -12.97 -2.51
N ALA A 88 0.32 -13.92 -1.74
CA ALA A 88 0.99 -14.64 -0.67
C ALA A 88 0.93 -16.16 -0.97
N PRO A 89 1.76 -16.65 -1.90
CA PRO A 89 1.88 -18.07 -2.15
C PRO A 89 2.45 -18.79 -0.92
N TYR A 90 2.03 -20.03 -0.70
CA TYR A 90 2.69 -20.91 0.26
C TYR A 90 4.06 -21.28 -0.29
N HIS A 91 5.09 -21.10 0.53
CA HIS A 91 6.46 -21.56 0.28
C HIS A 91 6.79 -22.71 1.22
#